data_AF-Q6PK04-F1
#
_entry.id   AF-Q6PK04-F1
#
_cell.length_a   1.000
_cell.length_b   1.000
_cell.length_c   1.000
_cell.angle_alpha   90.00
_cell.angle_beta   90.00
_cell.angle_gamma   90.00
#
_symmetry.space_group_name_H-M   'P 1'
#
loop_
_entity.id
_entity.type
_entity.pdbx_description
1 polymer ?
#
loop_
_entity_poly.entity_id
_entity_poly.type
_entity_poly.pdbx_seq_one_letter_code
_entity_poly.pdbx_strand_id
1 'polypeptide(L)'
;MAGAGRGAAVSRVQAGPGSPRRARGRQQVQPLGKQRPAPWPGLRSKEKKKVNCKPKNQDEQEIPFRLREIMRSRQEMKNPISNKKRKKAAQVTFRKTLEKEAKGEEPDIAVPKFKQRKGESDGAYIHRMQQEAQHVLFLSKNQAIRQPEVQAAPKEKSEQKKAKKAFQKRRLDKVRRKKEEKAADRLEQELLRDTVKFGEVVLQPPELTARPQRSVSKDQPGRRSQMLRMLLSPGGVSQPLTASLARQRIVEEERERAVQAYRALKQRQQQLHGERPHLTSRKKPEPQL
;
A
#
# COMPACT_ATOMS: atom_id res chain seq x y z
N MET A 1 -27.83 -27.18 55.61
CA MET A 1 -28.38 -27.42 54.26
C MET A 1 -27.23 -27.92 53.39
N ALA A 2 -27.37 -29.14 52.88
CA ALA A 2 -26.29 -30.05 52.47
C ALA A 2 -25.83 -29.89 51.02
N GLY A 3 -24.64 -30.43 50.72
CA GLY A 3 -24.14 -30.61 49.35
C GLY A 3 -22.71 -31.13 49.32
N ALA A 4 -22.51 -32.39 49.69
CA ALA A 4 -21.22 -33.09 49.74
C ALA A 4 -20.74 -33.55 48.34
N GLY A 5 -19.42 -33.76 48.21
CA GLY A 5 -18.76 -34.15 46.96
C GLY A 5 -18.93 -35.62 46.56
N ARG A 6 -18.23 -36.01 45.49
CA ARG A 6 -17.91 -37.40 45.13
C ARG A 6 -16.77 -37.41 44.12
N GLY A 7 -15.62 -37.92 44.55
CA GLY A 7 -14.60 -38.47 43.66
C GLY A 7 -14.83 -39.98 43.46
N ALA A 8 -14.40 -40.51 42.32
CA ALA A 8 -14.20 -41.93 42.10
C ALA A 8 -13.11 -42.15 41.03
N ALA A 9 -12.02 -42.81 41.41
CA ALA A 9 -11.21 -43.66 40.53
C ALA A 9 -12.05 -44.91 40.20
N VAL A 10 -11.87 -45.72 39.16
CA VAL A 10 -10.71 -46.55 38.74
C VAL A 10 -11.19 -47.29 37.47
N SER A 11 -10.30 -47.63 36.53
CA SER A 11 -10.20 -48.99 35.95
C SER A 11 -9.17 -49.05 34.82
N ARG A 12 -8.10 -49.81 35.06
CA ARG A 12 -7.01 -50.19 34.14
C ARG A 12 -7.36 -51.55 33.51
N VAL A 13 -7.37 -51.63 32.18
CA VAL A 13 -7.66 -52.85 31.41
C VAL A 13 -6.39 -53.67 31.17
N GLN A 14 -6.52 -54.99 31.33
CA GLN A 14 -5.50 -56.02 31.24
C GLN A 14 -5.14 -56.42 29.80
N ALA A 15 -3.97 -57.07 29.70
CA ALA A 15 -3.29 -57.58 28.52
C ALA A 15 -3.96 -58.79 27.84
N GLY A 16 -3.60 -59.03 26.58
CA GLY A 16 -3.74 -60.31 25.89
C GLY A 16 -2.49 -60.60 25.05
N PRO A 17 -1.90 -61.81 25.11
CA PRO A 17 -0.87 -62.27 24.17
C PRO A 17 -1.48 -63.22 23.13
N GLY A 18 -0.98 -63.19 21.89
CA GLY A 18 -1.48 -64.09 20.85
C GLY A 18 -0.59 -64.18 19.61
N SER A 19 0.26 -65.22 19.61
CA SER A 19 0.71 -66.04 18.47
C SER A 19 1.76 -65.50 17.46
N PRO A 20 2.91 -66.19 17.33
CA PRO A 20 3.82 -66.05 16.20
C PRO A 20 3.67 -67.21 15.19
N ARG A 21 3.78 -66.95 13.87
CA ARG A 21 4.23 -67.98 12.92
C ARG A 21 4.80 -67.38 11.63
N ARG A 22 5.99 -67.89 11.31
CA ARG A 22 6.81 -67.71 10.09
C ARG A 22 6.04 -68.01 8.80
N ALA A 23 6.41 -67.34 7.71
CA ALA A 23 7.01 -67.99 6.53
C ALA A 23 7.49 -66.97 5.47
N ARG A 24 8.68 -67.23 4.92
CA ARG A 24 9.35 -66.54 3.83
C ARG A 24 8.81 -66.99 2.46
N GLY A 25 8.93 -66.13 1.44
CA GLY A 25 8.86 -66.47 0.01
C GLY A 25 8.60 -65.19 -0.82
N ARG A 26 9.62 -64.38 -1.16
CA ARG A 26 10.52 -64.40 -2.34
C ARG A 26 9.81 -64.22 -3.70
N GLN A 27 10.16 -63.08 -4.34
CA GLN A 27 10.18 -62.78 -5.80
C GLN A 27 8.81 -62.51 -6.46
N GLN A 28 8.62 -61.56 -7.37
CA GLN A 28 9.46 -61.03 -8.47
C GLN A 28 8.93 -59.62 -8.87
N VAL A 29 9.72 -58.55 -8.77
CA VAL A 29 10.27 -57.68 -9.85
C VAL A 29 9.44 -57.61 -11.16
N GLN A 30 8.88 -56.44 -11.51
CA GLN A 30 9.44 -55.51 -12.52
C GLN A 30 8.60 -54.22 -12.74
N PRO A 31 9.22 -53.13 -13.24
CA PRO A 31 8.78 -51.75 -13.04
C PRO A 31 8.33 -51.04 -14.34
N LEU A 32 7.39 -50.08 -14.28
CA LEU A 32 7.27 -49.04 -15.31
C LEU A 32 6.38 -47.85 -14.87
N GLY A 33 6.87 -46.63 -15.07
CA GLY A 33 5.99 -45.52 -15.47
C GLY A 33 5.57 -44.48 -14.41
N LYS A 34 6.43 -43.47 -14.22
CA LYS A 34 6.12 -42.03 -14.08
C LYS A 34 4.68 -41.67 -13.66
N GLN A 35 4.46 -41.25 -12.40
CA GLN A 35 3.25 -40.50 -12.03
C GLN A 35 3.59 -39.22 -11.22
N ARG A 36 2.87 -38.17 -11.61
CA ARG A 36 2.97 -36.74 -11.23
C ARG A 36 2.81 -36.48 -9.72
N PRO A 37 3.33 -35.36 -9.19
CA PRO A 37 3.06 -34.95 -7.82
C PRO A 37 1.56 -34.72 -7.63
N ALA A 38 1.04 -35.28 -6.54
CA ALA A 38 -0.38 -35.32 -6.21
C ALA A 38 -0.99 -33.90 -6.08
N PRO A 39 -2.25 -33.70 -6.51
CA PRO A 39 -2.94 -32.43 -6.32
C PRO A 39 -3.21 -32.19 -4.84
N TRP A 40 -3.04 -30.94 -4.42
CA TRP A 40 -3.36 -30.41 -3.09
C TRP A 40 -4.59 -31.07 -2.46
N PRO A 41 -4.56 -31.41 -1.16
CA PRO A 41 -5.73 -31.89 -0.44
C PRO A 41 -6.73 -30.74 -0.32
N GLY A 42 -7.52 -30.54 -1.37
CA GLY A 42 -8.72 -29.74 -1.33
C GLY A 42 -9.64 -30.36 -0.31
N LEU A 43 -10.04 -29.53 0.66
CA LEU A 43 -11.08 -29.78 1.66
C LEU A 43 -12.31 -30.43 1.01
N ARG A 44 -12.28 -31.75 0.90
CA ARG A 44 -13.41 -32.59 0.55
C ARG A 44 -13.46 -33.67 1.60
N SER A 45 -13.98 -33.31 2.77
CA SER A 45 -14.53 -34.31 3.68
C SER A 45 -15.52 -35.14 2.87
N LYS A 46 -15.20 -36.42 2.69
CA LYS A 46 -16.11 -37.42 2.14
C LYS A 46 -17.16 -37.76 3.20
N GLU A 47 -17.87 -36.76 3.72
CA GLU A 47 -19.18 -37.00 4.32
C GLU A 47 -20.14 -37.18 3.16
N LYS A 48 -20.84 -38.32 3.14
CA LYS A 48 -21.92 -38.60 2.19
C LYS A 48 -22.98 -37.50 2.36
N LYS A 49 -22.86 -36.41 1.60
CA LYS A 49 -23.87 -35.35 1.56
C LYS A 49 -25.16 -36.00 1.05
N LYS A 50 -26.12 -36.22 1.95
CA LYS A 50 -27.51 -36.49 1.58
C LYS A 50 -27.97 -35.32 0.72
N VAL A 51 -28.00 -35.54 -0.59
CA VAL A 51 -28.50 -34.58 -1.56
C VAL A 51 -30.01 -34.50 -1.33
N ASN A 52 -30.55 -33.29 -1.17
CA ASN A 52 -31.94 -32.99 -0.77
C ASN A 52 -32.28 -33.19 0.73
N CYS A 53 -31.41 -32.77 1.65
CA CYS A 53 -31.83 -32.51 3.04
C CYS A 53 -32.32 -31.07 3.19
N LYS A 54 -33.39 -30.87 3.99
CA LYS A 54 -33.81 -29.56 4.48
C LYS A 54 -32.60 -28.84 5.11
N PRO A 55 -32.36 -27.54 4.85
CA PRO A 55 -31.33 -26.77 5.54
C PRO A 55 -31.44 -27.01 7.06
N LYS A 56 -30.32 -27.28 7.74
CA LYS A 56 -30.32 -27.60 9.18
C LYS A 56 -30.84 -26.45 10.03
N ASN A 57 -30.62 -25.21 9.58
CA ASN A 57 -31.06 -24.00 10.24
C ASN A 57 -31.80 -23.13 9.21
N GLN A 58 -33.11 -22.94 9.41
CA GLN A 58 -33.92 -22.08 8.55
C GLN A 58 -33.50 -20.60 8.64
N ASP A 59 -32.84 -20.22 9.75
CA ASP A 59 -32.37 -18.86 10.03
C ASP A 59 -30.91 -18.59 9.59
N GLU A 60 -30.19 -19.58 9.03
CA GLU A 60 -28.82 -19.40 8.52
C GLU A 60 -28.78 -18.83 7.09
N GLN A 61 -29.69 -17.92 6.77
CA GLN A 61 -29.50 -17.08 5.58
C GLN A 61 -28.31 -16.16 5.86
N GLU A 62 -27.14 -16.53 5.32
CA GLU A 62 -25.91 -15.76 5.45
C GLU A 62 -26.20 -14.29 5.14
N ILE A 63 -26.02 -13.44 6.15
CA ILE A 63 -26.14 -11.99 6.00
C ILE A 63 -25.22 -11.59 4.83
N PRO A 64 -25.76 -10.88 3.81
CA PRO A 64 -24.97 -10.44 2.67
C PRO A 64 -23.66 -9.81 3.12
N PHE A 65 -22.54 -10.14 2.46
CA PHE A 65 -21.19 -9.75 2.89
C PHE A 65 -21.10 -8.27 3.26
N ARG A 66 -21.70 -7.40 2.44
CA ARG A 66 -21.67 -5.96 2.68
C ARG A 66 -22.39 -5.55 3.98
N LEU A 67 -23.53 -6.16 4.28
CA LEU A 67 -24.26 -5.90 5.51
C LEU A 67 -23.53 -6.47 6.73
N ARG A 68 -22.90 -7.65 6.60
CA ARG A 68 -22.03 -8.26 7.61
C ARG A 68 -20.85 -7.34 7.98
N GLU A 69 -20.27 -6.66 7.00
CA GLU A 69 -19.20 -5.69 7.19
C GLU A 69 -19.69 -4.40 7.88
N ILE A 70 -20.84 -3.87 7.46
CA ILE A 70 -21.46 -2.67 8.07
C ILE A 70 -21.82 -2.93 9.53
N MET A 71 -22.41 -4.09 9.85
CA MET A 71 -22.73 -4.47 11.23
C MET A 71 -21.46 -4.58 12.09
N ARG A 72 -20.39 -5.19 11.57
CA ARG A 72 -19.08 -5.24 12.27
C ARG A 72 -18.54 -3.83 12.53
N SER A 73 -18.56 -2.95 11.53
CA SER A 73 -18.11 -1.56 11.69
C SER A 73 -18.93 -0.80 12.74
N ARG A 74 -20.27 -0.93 12.73
CA ARG A 74 -21.13 -0.33 13.77
C ARG A 74 -20.82 -0.88 15.16
N GLN A 75 -20.55 -2.18 15.28
CA GLN A 75 -20.18 -2.80 16.54
C GLN A 75 -18.81 -2.36 17.06
N GLU A 76 -17.84 -2.15 16.17
CA GLU A 76 -16.53 -1.58 16.49
C GLU A 76 -16.66 -0.12 16.96
N MET A 77 -17.53 0.68 16.34
CA MET A 77 -17.81 2.05 16.78
C MET A 77 -18.54 2.11 18.14
N LYS A 78 -19.38 1.11 18.45
CA LYS A 78 -20.08 1.01 19.75
C LYS A 78 -19.12 0.72 20.90
N ASN A 79 -17.97 0.12 20.62
CA ASN A 79 -16.91 -0.14 21.59
C ASN A 79 -15.70 0.76 21.27
N PRO A 80 -15.74 2.07 21.61
CA PRO A 80 -14.62 2.96 21.36
C PRO A 80 -13.41 2.46 22.15
N ILE A 81 -12.54 1.71 21.48
CA ILE A 81 -11.23 1.39 22.01
C ILE A 81 -10.54 2.74 22.17
N SER A 82 -10.26 3.13 23.41
CA SER A 82 -9.62 4.42 23.69
C SER A 82 -8.39 4.58 22.79
N ASN A 83 -8.19 5.78 22.24
CA ASN A 83 -7.05 6.08 21.36
C ASN A 83 -5.71 5.61 21.97
N LYS A 84 -5.62 5.60 23.31
CA LYS A 84 -4.49 5.06 24.07
C LYS A 84 -4.25 3.57 23.84
N LYS A 85 -5.29 2.73 23.82
CA LYS A 85 -5.17 1.28 23.60
C LYS A 85 -4.85 0.95 22.13
N ARG A 86 -5.44 1.67 21.16
CA ARG A 86 -5.06 1.55 19.73
C ARG A 86 -3.59 1.92 19.51
N LYS A 87 -3.14 3.04 20.08
CA LYS A 87 -1.73 3.48 19.98
C LYS A 87 -0.76 2.48 20.62
N LYS A 88 -1.10 1.91 21.78
CA LYS A 88 -0.29 0.85 22.41
C LYS A 88 -0.23 -0.41 21.55
N ALA A 89 -1.35 -0.87 21.00
CA ALA A 89 -1.38 -2.04 20.12
C ALA A 89 -0.53 -1.81 18.86
N ALA A 90 -0.69 -0.65 18.21
CA ALA A 90 0.12 -0.26 17.05
C ALA A 90 1.62 -0.16 17.39
N GLN A 91 1.96 0.36 18.57
CA GLN A 91 3.35 0.41 19.03
C GLN A 91 3.91 -0.99 19.30
N VAL A 92 3.11 -1.91 19.86
CA VAL A 92 3.53 -3.29 20.09
C VAL A 92 3.68 -4.04 18.78
N THR A 93 2.77 -3.88 17.81
CA THR A 93 2.94 -4.48 16.48
C THR A 93 4.15 -3.91 15.77
N PHE A 94 4.35 -2.59 15.85
CA PHE A 94 5.53 -1.93 15.28
C PHE A 94 6.82 -2.40 15.94
N ARG A 95 6.85 -2.55 17.28
CA ARG A 95 8.00 -3.14 17.98
C ARG A 95 8.23 -4.58 17.56
N LYS A 96 7.20 -5.40 17.42
CA LYS A 96 7.33 -6.80 16.97
C LYS A 96 7.83 -6.89 15.52
N THR A 97 7.38 -6.01 14.62
CA THR A 97 7.89 -5.98 13.24
C THR A 97 9.32 -5.47 13.20
N LEU A 98 9.63 -4.39 13.93
CA LEU A 98 10.99 -3.86 14.02
C LEU A 98 11.92 -4.83 14.74
N GLU A 99 11.45 -5.61 15.72
CA GLU A 99 12.24 -6.69 16.34
C GLU A 99 12.45 -7.85 15.38
N LYS A 100 11.49 -8.16 14.49
CA LYS A 100 11.69 -9.16 13.43
C LYS A 100 12.66 -8.67 12.35
N GLU A 101 12.61 -7.39 11.99
CA GLU A 101 13.50 -6.74 11.03
C GLU A 101 14.90 -6.49 11.61
N ALA A 102 14.99 -6.05 12.86
CA ALA A 102 16.24 -5.79 13.59
C ALA A 102 16.90 -7.07 14.10
N LYS A 103 16.12 -8.13 14.31
CA LYS A 103 16.69 -9.49 14.38
C LYS A 103 17.30 -9.90 13.06
N GLY A 104 17.15 -9.17 11.95
CA GLY A 104 18.07 -9.15 10.82
C GLY A 104 18.52 -10.51 10.29
N GLU A 105 17.77 -11.58 10.49
CA GLU A 105 18.34 -12.91 10.44
C GLU A 105 17.30 -13.85 9.83
N GLU A 106 17.54 -14.22 8.57
CA GLU A 106 17.56 -15.64 8.22
C GLU A 106 17.98 -16.41 9.47
N PRO A 107 17.12 -17.20 10.13
CA PRO A 107 17.50 -17.83 11.39
C PRO A 107 18.82 -18.58 11.17
N ASP A 108 19.79 -18.38 12.05
CA ASP A 108 21.06 -19.12 11.98
C ASP A 108 20.77 -20.60 11.79
N ILE A 109 21.48 -21.22 10.85
CA ILE A 109 21.22 -22.61 10.46
C ILE A 109 21.38 -23.46 11.71
N ALA A 110 20.28 -24.02 12.17
CA ALA A 110 20.28 -24.84 13.38
C ALA A 110 21.11 -26.09 13.13
N VAL A 111 22.29 -26.18 13.77
CA VAL A 111 23.19 -27.32 13.67
C VAL A 111 22.55 -28.52 14.39
N PRO A 112 22.18 -29.60 13.68
CA PRO A 112 21.52 -30.75 14.30
C PRO A 112 22.47 -31.47 15.27
N LYS A 113 21.94 -31.86 16.44
CA LYS A 113 22.68 -32.65 17.43
C LYS A 113 22.32 -34.13 17.26
N PHE A 114 23.28 -34.95 16.81
CA PHE A 114 23.05 -36.38 16.56
C PHE A 114 23.30 -37.24 17.79
N LYS A 115 22.38 -38.17 18.04
CA LYS A 115 22.55 -39.34 18.91
C LYS A 115 21.94 -40.54 18.22
N GLN A 116 22.57 -41.71 18.35
CA GLN A 116 22.01 -42.95 17.80
C GLN A 116 20.66 -43.25 18.47
N ARG A 117 19.65 -43.56 17.66
CA ARG A 117 18.31 -43.88 18.17
C ARG A 117 18.29 -45.31 18.71
N LYS A 118 17.40 -45.59 19.67
CA LYS A 118 17.20 -46.96 20.16
C LYS A 118 16.73 -47.84 18.99
N GLY A 119 17.52 -48.87 18.65
CA GLY A 119 17.22 -49.82 17.56
C GLY A 119 17.70 -49.40 16.18
N GLU A 120 18.45 -48.30 16.05
CA GLU A 120 19.06 -47.88 14.79
C GLU A 120 20.40 -48.61 14.58
N SER A 121 20.57 -49.26 13.42
CA SER A 121 21.86 -49.83 13.03
C SER A 121 22.88 -48.73 12.70
N ASP A 122 24.17 -49.02 12.88
CA ASP A 122 25.23 -48.03 12.67
C ASP A 122 25.20 -47.44 11.24
N GLY A 123 24.91 -48.26 10.24
CA GLY A 123 24.75 -47.80 8.85
C GLY A 123 23.59 -46.81 8.66
N ALA A 124 22.46 -47.03 9.33
CA ALA A 124 21.32 -46.11 9.28
C ALA A 124 21.63 -44.78 10.00
N TYR A 125 22.36 -44.85 11.13
CA TYR A 125 22.85 -43.67 11.84
C TYR A 125 23.74 -42.80 10.95
N ILE A 126 24.72 -43.42 10.28
CA ILE A 126 25.64 -42.73 9.35
C ILE A 126 24.87 -42.11 8.18
N HIS A 127 23.91 -42.85 7.61
CA HIS A 127 23.12 -42.34 6.48
C HIS A 127 22.31 -41.10 6.86
N ARG A 128 21.65 -41.09 8.03
CA ARG A 128 20.92 -39.91 8.52
C ARG A 128 21.88 -38.74 8.76
N MET A 129 23.01 -38.99 9.40
CA MET A 129 24.03 -37.97 9.65
C MET A 129 24.50 -37.33 8.34
N GLN A 130 24.72 -38.14 7.29
CA GLN A 130 25.12 -37.67 5.97
C GLN A 130 24.04 -36.82 5.29
N GLN A 131 22.77 -37.24 5.33
CA GLN A 131 21.66 -36.49 4.75
C GLN A 131 21.51 -35.11 5.41
N GLU A 132 21.59 -35.05 6.72
CA GLU A 132 21.46 -33.79 7.47
C GLU A 132 22.67 -32.88 7.27
N ALA A 133 23.88 -33.44 7.19
CA ALA A 133 25.08 -32.67 6.83
C ALA A 133 24.95 -32.06 5.43
N GLN A 134 24.43 -32.82 4.46
CA GLN A 134 24.11 -32.29 3.12
C GLN A 134 23.05 -31.18 3.19
N HIS A 135 22.05 -31.32 4.05
CA HIS A 135 21.01 -30.32 4.24
C HIS A 135 21.56 -29.01 4.84
N VAL A 136 22.37 -29.08 5.90
CA VAL A 136 23.03 -27.91 6.50
C VAL A 136 23.95 -27.22 5.49
N LEU A 137 24.73 -28.00 4.72
CA LEU A 137 25.57 -27.46 3.66
C LEU A 137 24.75 -26.74 2.58
N PHE A 138 23.60 -27.30 2.20
CA PHE A 138 22.68 -26.67 1.27
C PHE A 138 22.16 -25.33 1.82
N LEU A 139 21.70 -25.29 3.07
CA LEU A 139 21.25 -24.05 3.69
C LEU A 139 22.38 -23.01 3.72
N SER A 140 23.59 -23.41 4.12
CA SER A 140 24.75 -22.51 4.23
C SER A 140 25.14 -21.89 2.89
N LYS A 141 25.12 -22.66 1.80
CA LYS A 141 25.39 -22.16 0.45
C LYS A 141 24.35 -21.15 -0.05
N ASN A 142 23.12 -21.21 0.45
CA ASN A 142 22.03 -20.32 0.05
C ASN A 142 21.90 -19.09 0.95
N GLN A 143 22.69 -18.99 2.03
CA GLN A 143 22.69 -17.79 2.87
C GLN A 143 23.48 -16.66 2.23
N ALA A 144 22.97 -15.44 2.36
CA ALA A 144 23.72 -14.25 2.00
C ALA A 144 25.04 -14.22 2.80
N ILE A 145 26.14 -13.86 2.15
CA ILE A 145 27.47 -13.74 2.78
C ILE A 145 27.34 -12.80 3.97
N ARG A 146 27.36 -13.36 5.18
CA ARG A 146 27.35 -12.56 6.40
C ARG A 146 28.76 -12.04 6.63
N GLN A 147 28.88 -10.72 6.77
CA GLN A 147 30.07 -10.07 7.30
C GLN A 147 29.78 -9.59 8.73
N PRO A 148 29.76 -10.51 9.72
CA PRO A 148 29.52 -10.14 11.12
C PRO A 148 30.62 -9.23 11.68
N GLU A 149 31.80 -9.24 11.06
CA GLU A 149 32.96 -8.45 11.47
C GLU A 149 32.89 -6.98 11.00
N VAL A 150 32.05 -6.67 10.01
CA VAL A 150 31.75 -5.29 9.62
C VAL A 150 30.68 -4.76 10.55
N GLN A 151 31.06 -4.44 11.78
CA GLN A 151 30.24 -3.65 12.68
C GLN A 151 29.92 -2.32 11.99
N ALA A 152 28.68 -2.24 11.48
CA ALA A 152 28.12 -1.05 10.90
C ALA A 152 28.17 0.10 11.93
N ALA A 153 29.11 1.01 11.74
CA ALA A 153 29.08 2.31 12.40
C ALA A 153 27.66 2.91 12.26
N PRO A 154 27.09 3.55 13.29
CA PRO A 154 25.70 3.97 13.34
C PRO A 154 25.42 5.16 12.42
N LYS A 155 25.55 4.96 11.10
CA LYS A 155 25.33 6.00 10.09
C LYS A 155 23.85 6.37 9.98
N GLU A 156 22.94 5.40 10.12
CA GLU A 156 21.50 5.66 10.06
C GLU A 156 20.99 6.59 11.16
N LYS A 157 21.50 6.45 12.39
CA LYS A 157 21.14 7.36 13.50
C LYS A 157 21.60 8.79 13.22
N SER A 158 22.71 8.96 12.51
CA SER A 158 23.22 10.28 12.12
C SER A 158 22.38 10.92 11.02
N GLU A 159 21.92 10.15 10.04
CA GLU A 159 21.07 10.62 8.93
C GLU A 159 19.67 10.97 9.43
N GLN A 160 19.07 10.14 10.28
CA GLN A 160 17.77 10.44 10.89
C GLN A 160 17.84 11.72 11.74
N LYS A 161 18.94 11.93 12.50
CA LYS A 161 19.16 13.16 13.26
C LYS A 161 19.35 14.38 12.35
N LYS A 162 20.07 14.24 11.24
CA LYS A 162 20.23 15.29 10.22
C LYS A 162 18.89 15.64 9.56
N ALA A 163 18.09 14.64 9.17
CA ALA A 163 16.77 14.82 8.59
C ALA A 163 15.82 15.54 9.57
N LYS A 164 15.83 15.17 10.86
CA LYS A 164 15.04 15.83 11.90
C LYS A 164 15.45 17.30 12.08
N LYS A 165 16.75 17.61 12.07
CA LYS A 165 17.27 18.99 12.12
C LYS A 165 16.86 19.80 10.89
N ALA A 166 16.96 19.23 9.69
CA ALA A 166 16.56 19.88 8.44
C ALA A 166 15.05 20.20 8.41
N PHE A 167 14.21 19.29 8.91
CA PHE A 167 12.77 19.53 9.04
C PHE A 167 12.43 20.68 9.98
N GLN A 168 13.12 20.77 11.13
CA GLN A 168 12.95 21.89 12.06
C GLN A 168 13.41 23.22 11.45
N LYS A 169 14.55 23.24 10.76
CA LYS A 169 15.04 24.43 10.05
C LYS A 169 14.02 24.92 9.02
N ARG A 170 13.49 24.03 8.18
CA ARG A 170 12.47 24.35 7.16
C ARG A 170 11.19 24.95 7.77
N ARG A 171 10.76 24.46 8.94
CA ARG A 171 9.61 25.01 9.67
C ARG A 171 9.87 26.45 10.12
N LEU A 172 11.05 26.73 10.69
CA LEU A 172 11.44 28.07 11.12
C LEU A 172 11.59 29.03 9.93
N ASP A 173 12.22 28.58 8.85
CA ASP A 173 12.38 29.40 7.63
C ASP A 173 11.03 29.80 7.03
N LYS A 174 10.03 28.91 7.05
CA LYS A 174 8.67 29.23 6.59
C LYS A 174 8.01 30.33 7.43
N VAL A 175 8.25 30.34 8.75
CA VAL A 175 7.72 31.37 9.64
C VAL A 175 8.42 32.71 9.41
N ARG A 176 9.75 32.70 9.23
CA ARG A 176 10.54 33.91 8.90
C ARG A 176 10.08 34.54 7.59
N ARG A 177 9.99 33.74 6.51
CA ARG A 177 9.49 34.20 5.20
C ARG A 177 8.10 34.84 5.29
N LYS A 178 7.17 34.20 6.01
CA LYS A 178 5.81 34.75 6.20
C LYS A 178 5.81 36.06 7.01
N LYS A 179 6.78 36.28 7.89
CA LYS A 179 6.92 37.53 8.65
C LYS A 179 7.49 38.64 7.76
N GLU A 180 8.50 38.32 6.95
CA GLU A 180 9.11 39.24 5.97
C GLU A 180 8.09 39.66 4.90
N GLU A 181 7.35 38.71 4.33
CA GLU A 181 6.26 38.97 3.36
C GLU A 181 5.20 39.90 3.96
N LYS A 182 4.70 39.61 5.16
CA LYS A 182 3.75 40.50 5.85
C LYS A 182 4.31 41.88 6.17
N ALA A 183 5.62 41.99 6.41
CA ALA A 183 6.25 43.28 6.67
C ALA A 183 6.36 44.08 5.37
N ALA A 184 6.68 43.42 4.24
CA ALA A 184 6.67 44.02 2.91
C ALA A 184 5.26 44.46 2.51
N ASP A 185 4.24 43.61 2.69
CA ASP A 185 2.84 43.93 2.38
C ASP A 185 2.36 45.17 3.18
N ARG A 186 2.77 45.29 4.45
CA ARG A 186 2.44 46.46 5.27
C ARG A 186 3.12 47.73 4.76
N LEU A 187 4.40 47.63 4.40
CA LEU A 187 5.15 48.76 3.87
C LEU A 187 4.59 49.22 2.52
N GLU A 188 4.20 48.28 1.65
CA GLU A 188 3.51 48.58 0.39
C GLU A 188 2.16 49.26 0.63
N GLN A 189 1.37 48.76 1.59
CA GLN A 189 0.11 49.40 1.98
C GLN A 189 0.31 50.82 2.53
N GLU A 190 1.40 51.09 3.24
CA GLU A 190 1.73 52.43 3.73
C GLU A 190 2.17 53.35 2.58
N LEU A 191 2.90 52.84 1.60
CA LEU A 191 3.37 53.60 0.44
C LEU A 191 2.23 53.94 -0.54
N LEU A 192 1.24 53.04 -0.70
CA LEU A 192 0.08 53.21 -1.58
C LEU A 192 -1.12 53.90 -0.89
N ARG A 193 -0.97 54.34 0.35
CA ARG A 193 -2.02 55.05 1.09
C ARG A 193 -1.97 56.55 0.81
N ASP A 194 -2.84 57.00 -0.06
CA ASP A 194 -3.06 58.44 -0.28
C ASP A 194 -3.92 59.03 0.84
N THR A 195 -3.33 59.92 1.65
CA THR A 195 -4.05 60.65 2.70
C THR A 195 -4.55 61.98 2.14
N VAL A 196 -5.84 62.06 1.85
CA VAL A 196 -6.48 63.24 1.26
C VAL A 196 -7.21 64.04 2.34
N LYS A 197 -7.04 65.36 2.36
CA LYS A 197 -7.72 66.25 3.32
C LYS A 197 -9.11 66.62 2.83
N PHE A 198 -10.02 66.89 3.77
CA PHE A 198 -11.38 67.33 3.42
C PHE A 198 -11.31 68.68 2.68
N GLY A 199 -11.91 68.76 1.49
CA GLY A 199 -11.83 69.92 0.60
C GLY A 199 -10.90 69.73 -0.60
N GLU A 200 -10.03 68.72 -0.59
CA GLU A 200 -9.24 68.33 -1.77
C GLU A 200 -10.07 67.43 -2.69
N VAL A 201 -10.17 67.79 -3.97
CA VAL A 201 -10.89 67.00 -4.98
C VAL A 201 -9.93 65.99 -5.62
N VAL A 202 -10.15 64.70 -5.36
CA VAL A 202 -9.39 63.61 -5.96
C VAL A 202 -10.00 63.26 -7.31
N LEU A 203 -9.18 63.27 -8.36
CA LEU A 203 -9.63 62.97 -9.73
C LEU A 203 -9.87 61.48 -9.97
N GLN A 204 -9.22 60.62 -9.18
CA GLN A 204 -9.33 59.17 -9.34
C GLN A 204 -10.32 58.58 -8.31
N PRO A 205 -11.41 57.94 -8.77
CA PRO A 205 -12.36 57.30 -7.88
C PRO A 205 -11.73 56.06 -7.19
N PRO A 206 -12.13 55.74 -5.95
CA PRO A 206 -11.64 54.56 -5.25
C PRO A 206 -12.15 53.27 -5.92
N GLU A 207 -11.24 52.35 -6.22
CA GLU A 207 -11.60 51.03 -6.74
C GLU A 207 -11.95 50.06 -5.59
N LEU A 208 -13.26 49.85 -5.37
CA LEU A 208 -13.76 48.94 -4.36
C LEU A 208 -13.61 47.46 -4.80
N THR A 209 -12.43 46.88 -4.57
CA THR A 209 -12.15 45.46 -4.79
C THR A 209 -12.56 44.55 -3.62
N ALA A 210 -12.98 45.13 -2.49
CA ALA A 210 -13.36 44.39 -1.28
C ALA A 210 -14.68 43.63 -1.48
N ARG A 211 -14.63 42.30 -1.40
CA ARG A 211 -15.86 41.48 -1.39
C ARG A 211 -16.62 41.70 -0.07
N PRO A 212 -17.95 41.84 -0.09
CA PRO A 212 -18.72 42.02 1.13
C PRO A 212 -18.50 40.84 2.06
N GLN A 213 -18.10 41.12 3.32
CA GLN A 213 -17.74 40.10 4.32
C GLN A 213 -18.87 39.09 4.61
N ARG A 214 -20.12 39.46 4.30
CA ARG A 214 -21.32 38.60 4.44
C ARG A 214 -21.70 37.82 3.20
N SER A 215 -20.91 37.88 2.12
CA SER A 215 -21.07 37.01 0.96
C SER A 215 -20.45 35.64 1.22
N VAL A 216 -21.01 34.89 2.18
CA VAL A 216 -20.91 33.43 2.16
C VAL A 216 -21.68 32.93 0.93
N SER A 217 -21.08 33.08 -0.24
CA SER A 217 -21.52 32.48 -1.50
C SER A 217 -21.16 30.98 -1.48
N LYS A 218 -21.76 30.27 -0.52
CA LYS A 218 -21.96 28.82 -0.53
C LYS A 218 -23.42 28.50 -0.84
N ASP A 219 -24.05 29.32 -1.66
CA ASP A 219 -25.27 29.00 -2.38
C ASP A 219 -25.51 30.18 -3.34
N GLN A 220 -25.05 30.04 -4.58
CA GLN A 220 -25.59 30.87 -5.66
C GLN A 220 -27.03 30.39 -5.89
N PRO A 221 -28.07 31.17 -5.56
CA PRO A 221 -29.45 30.82 -5.87
C PRO A 221 -29.59 30.93 -7.40
N GLY A 222 -29.27 29.85 -8.10
CA GLY A 222 -29.10 29.84 -9.56
C GLY A 222 -28.11 28.77 -10.08
N ARG A 223 -27.30 28.15 -9.20
CA ARG A 223 -26.44 27.00 -9.55
C ARG A 223 -27.11 25.62 -9.41
N ARG A 224 -28.33 25.57 -8.88
CA ARG A 224 -29.21 24.42 -9.14
C ARG A 224 -29.63 24.56 -10.60
N SER A 225 -29.13 23.69 -11.47
CA SER A 225 -29.66 23.58 -12.82
C SER A 225 -31.18 23.49 -12.69
N GLN A 226 -31.91 24.50 -13.18
CA GLN A 226 -33.36 24.37 -13.33
C GLN A 226 -33.61 23.01 -13.98
N MET A 227 -34.47 22.17 -13.39
CA MET A 227 -34.78 20.84 -13.95
C MET A 227 -35.14 20.93 -15.44
N LEU A 228 -35.83 22.02 -15.82
CA LEU A 228 -36.11 22.39 -17.20
C LEU A 228 -34.86 22.50 -18.08
N ARG A 229 -33.75 23.06 -17.58
CA ARG A 229 -32.49 23.19 -18.33
C ARG A 229 -31.82 21.83 -18.60
N MET A 230 -32.05 20.84 -17.74
CA MET A 230 -31.59 19.45 -17.97
C MET A 230 -32.43 18.72 -19.02
N LEU A 231 -33.71 19.06 -19.17
CA LEU A 231 -34.63 18.44 -20.12
C LEU A 231 -34.64 19.14 -21.49
N LEU A 232 -34.31 20.43 -21.52
CA LEU A 232 -34.34 21.27 -22.71
C LEU A 232 -32.98 21.48 -23.39
N SER A 233 -31.89 20.89 -22.87
CA SER A 233 -30.56 20.98 -23.51
C SER A 233 -30.27 19.71 -24.32
N PRO A 234 -30.42 19.73 -25.66
CA PRO A 234 -30.03 18.62 -26.51
C PRO A 234 -28.51 18.72 -26.74
N GLY A 235 -27.71 18.09 -25.88
CA GLY A 235 -26.25 18.10 -26.05
C GLY A 235 -25.48 18.06 -24.73
N GLY A 236 -25.38 16.87 -24.14
CA GLY A 236 -24.46 16.61 -23.04
C GLY A 236 -23.02 16.72 -23.51
N VAL A 237 -22.34 17.80 -23.12
CA VAL A 237 -20.88 17.83 -22.97
C VAL A 237 -20.57 18.43 -21.61
N SER A 238 -20.30 17.55 -20.65
CA SER A 238 -19.74 17.90 -19.36
C SER A 238 -18.53 18.81 -19.57
N GLN A 239 -18.47 19.94 -18.85
CA GLN A 239 -17.23 20.70 -18.69
C GLN A 239 -16.08 19.71 -18.42
N PRO A 240 -14.92 19.82 -19.09
CA PRO A 240 -13.80 18.96 -18.78
C PRO A 240 -13.49 19.15 -17.30
N LEU A 241 -13.69 18.10 -16.50
CA LEU A 241 -13.29 18.06 -15.10
C LEU A 241 -11.84 18.54 -15.06
N THR A 242 -11.59 19.66 -14.39
CA THR A 242 -10.26 20.27 -14.28
C THR A 242 -9.27 19.17 -13.94
N ALA A 243 -8.39 18.84 -14.88
CA ALA A 243 -7.43 17.76 -14.69
C ALA A 243 -6.61 18.05 -13.42
N SER A 244 -6.39 17.04 -12.59
CA SER A 244 -5.56 17.16 -11.38
C SER A 244 -4.22 17.85 -11.71
N LEU A 245 -3.71 18.70 -10.81
CA LEU A 245 -2.41 19.36 -10.96
C LEU A 245 -1.28 18.38 -11.34
N ALA A 246 -1.34 17.14 -10.85
CA ALA A 246 -0.37 16.10 -11.22
C ALA A 246 -0.47 15.70 -12.70
N ARG A 247 -1.69 15.62 -13.24
CA ARG A 247 -1.93 15.35 -14.67
C ARG A 247 -1.51 16.55 -15.52
N GLN A 248 -1.79 17.78 -15.08
CA GLN A 248 -1.35 18.99 -15.78
C GLN A 248 0.19 19.01 -15.92
N ARG A 249 0.94 18.71 -14.86
CA ARG A 249 2.41 18.60 -14.92
C ARG A 249 2.91 17.58 -15.93
N ILE A 250 2.29 16.39 -15.96
CA ILE A 250 2.67 15.34 -16.92
C ILE A 250 2.43 15.80 -18.36
N VAL A 251 1.27 16.41 -18.61
CA VAL A 251 0.92 16.93 -19.95
C VAL A 251 1.83 18.09 -20.35
N GLU A 252 2.20 18.96 -19.42
CA GLU A 252 3.14 20.07 -19.65
C GLU A 252 4.55 19.56 -19.96
N GLU A 253 5.06 18.59 -19.18
CA GLU A 253 6.37 17.98 -19.43
C GLU A 253 6.41 17.27 -20.80
N GLU A 254 5.34 16.55 -21.14
CA GLU A 254 5.22 15.88 -22.44
C GLU A 254 5.16 16.89 -23.59
N ARG A 255 4.44 18.00 -23.41
CA ARG A 255 4.41 19.13 -24.35
C ARG A 255 5.79 19.76 -24.52
N GLU A 256 6.51 20.01 -23.43
CA GLU A 256 7.87 20.56 -23.48
C GLU A 256 8.81 19.61 -24.24
N ARG A 257 8.73 18.30 -23.96
CA ARG A 257 9.53 17.28 -24.65
C ARG A 257 9.23 17.26 -26.16
N ALA A 258 7.96 17.35 -26.55
CA ALA A 258 7.54 17.41 -27.95
C ALA A 258 8.03 18.70 -28.65
N VAL A 259 7.93 19.85 -27.97
CA VAL A 259 8.41 21.13 -28.50
C VAL A 259 9.93 21.12 -28.68
N GLN A 260 10.68 20.57 -27.72
CA GLN A 260 12.14 20.43 -27.83
C GLN A 260 12.52 19.52 -29.00
N ALA A 261 11.85 18.37 -29.14
CA ALA A 261 12.07 17.46 -30.27
C ALA A 261 11.79 18.15 -31.62
N TYR A 262 10.70 18.91 -31.71
CA TYR A 262 10.37 19.68 -32.92
C TYR A 262 11.42 20.76 -33.23
N ARG A 263 11.89 21.48 -32.22
CA ARG A 263 12.97 22.48 -32.38
C ARG A 263 14.26 21.84 -32.89
N ALA A 264 14.65 20.70 -32.33
CA ALA A 264 15.83 19.96 -32.78
C ALA A 264 15.69 19.48 -34.24
N LEU A 265 14.52 18.94 -34.61
CA LEU A 265 14.24 18.57 -36.00
C LEU A 265 14.30 19.76 -36.95
N LYS A 266 13.75 20.92 -36.55
CA LYS A 266 13.78 22.14 -37.34
C LYS A 266 15.21 22.68 -37.53
N GLN A 267 16.05 22.62 -36.49
CA GLN A 267 17.47 22.98 -36.61
C GLN A 267 18.22 22.05 -37.58
N ARG A 268 17.98 20.74 -37.50
CA ARG A 268 18.56 19.77 -38.45
C ARG A 268 18.11 20.04 -39.89
N GLN A 269 16.83 20.35 -40.09
CA GLN A 269 16.33 20.73 -41.42
C GLN A 269 16.95 22.02 -41.93
N GLN A 270 17.17 23.03 -41.08
CA GLN A 270 17.85 24.27 -41.48
C GLN A 270 19.31 24.04 -41.88
N GLN A 271 20.03 23.13 -41.21
CA GLN A 271 21.38 22.75 -41.60
C GLN A 271 21.41 22.03 -42.97
N LEU A 272 20.40 21.20 -43.26
CA LEU A 272 20.30 20.51 -44.54
C LEU A 272 19.77 21.40 -45.68
N HIS A 273 18.93 22.39 -45.36
CA HIS A 273 18.27 23.28 -46.32
C HIS A 273 18.83 24.71 -46.31
N GLY A 274 20.03 24.92 -45.76
CA GLY A 274 20.80 26.17 -45.87
C GLY A 274 21.13 26.57 -47.33
N GLU A 275 20.88 25.67 -48.28
CA GLU A 275 20.85 25.93 -49.71
C GLU A 275 19.43 25.74 -50.27
N ARG A 276 18.54 26.73 -50.12
CA ARG A 276 17.49 27.00 -51.12
C ARG A 276 16.77 28.34 -50.85
N PRO A 277 16.96 29.35 -51.72
CA PRO A 277 16.23 30.61 -51.65
C PRO A 277 14.79 30.43 -52.17
N HIS A 278 13.89 31.12 -51.48
CA HIS A 278 12.57 31.64 -51.84
C HIS A 278 12.02 31.29 -53.24
N LEU A 279 11.00 30.42 -53.34
CA LEU A 279 10.03 30.47 -54.43
C LEU A 279 8.61 30.02 -53.99
N THR A 280 7.71 31.00 -54.07
CA THR A 280 6.34 30.94 -54.61
C THR A 280 5.19 30.22 -53.88
N SER A 281 4.25 31.07 -53.45
CA SER A 281 2.81 31.05 -53.76
C SER A 281 1.90 30.00 -53.10
N ARG A 282 0.96 30.51 -52.31
CA ARG A 282 -0.48 30.26 -52.56
C ARG A 282 -1.33 31.33 -51.87
N LYS A 283 -1.70 32.36 -52.66
CA LYS A 283 -2.86 33.22 -52.38
C LYS A 283 -4.11 32.34 -52.39
N LYS A 284 -4.93 32.41 -51.34
CA LYS A 284 -6.35 32.00 -51.39
C LYS A 284 -7.18 33.24 -51.77
N PRO A 285 -8.15 33.11 -52.68
CA PRO A 285 -9.05 34.20 -53.03
C PRO A 285 -10.13 34.40 -51.97
N GLU A 286 -10.48 35.66 -51.70
CA GLU A 286 -11.73 36.06 -51.05
C GLU A 286 -12.92 35.82 -51.99
N PRO A 287 -14.05 35.30 -51.50
CA PRO A 287 -15.33 35.38 -52.18
C PRO A 287 -16.04 36.69 -51.79
N GLN A 288 -16.41 37.49 -52.79
CA GLN A 288 -17.30 38.65 -52.64
C GLN A 288 -18.75 38.18 -52.43
N LEU A 289 -19.41 38.77 -51.42
CA LEU A 289 -20.82 39.19 -51.42
C LEU A 289 -20.93 40.42 -50.52
#